data_AF-A0A6H9KTN6-F1
#
_entry.id   AF-A0A6H9KTN6-F1
#
_cell.length_a   1.000
_cell.length_b   1.000
_cell.length_c   1.000
_cell.angle_alpha   90.00
_cell.angle_beta   90.00
_cell.angle_gamma   90.00
#
_symmetry.space_group_name_H-M   'P 1'
#
loop_
_entity.id
_entity.type
_entity.pdbx_description
1 polymer ?
#
loop_
_entity_poly.entity_id
_entity_poly.type
_entity_poly.pdbx_seq_one_letter_code
_entity_poly.pdbx_strand_id
1 'polypeptide(L)'
;MKAVILSTFDLRNLEPVFEWTNEFLIPIVNKPIVEHQIELLKSYEILDLILILRDRPFESEKYFEKGERWGVNISYSLEKENKGITSSLFRLGNRLDDTFIFLSANVVTNFNVSDFVQEHKKSESDLTYFVSSFENSLVDVQSDDEIKDFYPFLMSKKALEVVSKNRSLNTLKKIIHFLLENNFKVSSWRKDEDFTHLESIEDYWKVNKDILNGKYKGLIISPGYEEREGFWLGARNKIEQGVKISKPVVVGRNCILESAASIDEYSIIGDNVIIDKFAKIKNSIILSDSYIGPHTSVENSIVYKNNLFNIDSKVNIYVGEEFILGSSEGQEISNKGNRFMNTLVAVGLLVVFSPLLLLMLLFSLILPFKKLFYTEERTGDFEVIDLQGNRAPKTFKMNCFKSNFRLFHKLPGLLNVIKGDIWLVGNTPLSKEELLQITEEWQKVRFEAPPGLFHFWEIESKEEPTWEEKIIMENFYAKTRNTKLNIKILMKSIFPF
;
A
#
# COMPACT_ATOMS: atom_id res chain seq x y z
N MET A 1 -25.25 10.84 21.92
CA MET A 1 -24.42 11.92 21.34
C MET A 1 -23.73 11.32 20.15
N LYS A 2 -23.84 11.97 19.00
CA LYS A 2 -23.19 11.56 17.75
C LYS A 2 -21.91 12.35 17.51
N ALA A 3 -21.00 11.76 16.76
CA ALA A 3 -19.87 12.48 16.18
C ALA A 3 -20.03 12.62 14.68
N VAL A 4 -19.56 13.75 14.15
CA VAL A 4 -19.48 14.04 12.73
C VAL A 4 -18.01 14.23 12.38
N ILE A 5 -17.51 13.46 11.41
CA ILE A 5 -16.17 13.61 10.86
C ILE A 5 -16.31 14.08 9.42
N LEU A 6 -15.74 15.23 9.08
CA LEU A 6 -15.85 15.85 7.76
C LEU A 6 -14.50 15.84 7.03
N SER A 7 -14.53 15.50 5.74
CA SER A 7 -13.42 15.77 4.83
C SER A 7 -13.29 17.28 4.59
N THR A 8 -12.22 17.89 5.07
CA THR A 8 -12.03 19.34 5.10
C THR A 8 -10.82 19.79 4.28
N PHE A 9 -9.90 18.87 3.99
CA PHE A 9 -8.60 19.18 3.43
C PHE A 9 -8.49 18.87 1.93
N ASP A 10 -7.72 19.69 1.23
CA ASP A 10 -7.37 19.47 -0.17
C ASP A 10 -6.04 18.72 -0.28
N LEU A 11 -6.11 17.45 -0.66
CA LEU A 11 -4.97 16.55 -0.76
C LEU A 11 -3.89 16.99 -1.75
N ARG A 12 -4.17 17.96 -2.64
CA ARG A 12 -3.18 18.49 -3.59
C ARG A 12 -1.93 19.04 -2.89
N ASN A 13 -2.06 19.50 -1.65
CA ASN A 13 -0.91 19.96 -0.85
C ASN A 13 0.03 18.83 -0.40
N LEU A 14 -0.40 17.57 -0.52
CA LEU A 14 0.36 16.38 -0.18
C LEU A 14 0.80 15.59 -1.43
N GLU A 15 0.53 16.13 -2.62
CA GLU A 15 1.01 15.55 -3.87
C GLU A 15 2.53 15.73 -4.02
N PRO A 16 3.23 14.79 -4.68
CA PRO A 16 2.69 13.58 -5.31
C PRO A 16 2.63 12.35 -4.39
N VAL A 17 2.98 12.48 -3.11
CA VAL A 17 3.12 11.34 -2.18
C VAL A 17 1.77 10.63 -1.94
N PHE A 18 0.67 11.38 -1.91
CA PHE A 18 -0.66 10.89 -1.55
C PHE A 18 -1.71 10.94 -2.67
N GLU A 19 -1.28 11.01 -3.94
CA GLU A 19 -2.20 11.05 -5.11
C GLU A 19 -3.12 9.81 -5.20
N TRP A 20 -2.71 8.70 -4.60
CA TRP A 20 -3.36 7.40 -4.66
C TRP A 20 -4.43 7.17 -3.57
N THR A 21 -4.56 8.07 -2.58
CA THR A 21 -5.45 7.89 -1.42
C THR A 21 -6.44 9.04 -1.28
N ASN A 22 -7.27 8.99 -0.24
CA ASN A 22 -8.12 10.09 0.20
C ASN A 22 -7.78 10.54 1.64
N GLU A 23 -8.29 11.69 2.05
CA GLU A 23 -7.98 12.33 3.34
C GLU A 23 -8.20 11.41 4.54
N PHE A 24 -9.23 10.57 4.51
CA PHE A 24 -9.57 9.69 5.62
C PHE A 24 -8.57 8.55 5.78
N LEU A 25 -7.90 8.18 4.68
CA LEU A 25 -7.01 7.02 4.56
C LEU A 25 -5.53 7.39 4.58
N ILE A 26 -5.19 8.66 4.86
CA ILE A 26 -3.79 9.06 5.07
C ILE A 26 -3.23 8.27 6.27
N PRO A 27 -2.16 7.48 6.11
CA PRO A 27 -1.61 6.63 7.16
C PRO A 27 -0.74 7.43 8.15
N ILE A 28 -1.23 7.62 9.37
CA ILE A 28 -0.45 8.12 10.51
C ILE A 28 0.03 6.92 11.32
N VAL A 29 1.34 6.68 11.30
CA VAL A 29 2.01 5.53 11.92
C VAL A 29 1.36 4.21 11.50
N ASN A 30 1.31 4.00 10.18
CA ASN A 30 0.72 2.84 9.50
C ASN A 30 -0.78 2.60 9.76
N LYS A 31 -1.51 3.61 10.22
CA LYS A 31 -2.95 3.56 10.47
C LYS A 31 -3.65 4.80 9.90
N PRO A 32 -4.79 4.68 9.20
CA PRO A 32 -5.55 5.82 8.73
C PRO A 32 -5.82 6.88 9.81
N ILE A 33 -5.69 8.16 9.46
CA ILE A 33 -5.92 9.29 10.38
C ILE A 33 -7.30 9.25 11.05
N VAL A 34 -8.35 8.92 10.30
CA VAL A 34 -9.72 8.84 10.84
C VAL A 34 -9.91 7.60 11.71
N GLU A 35 -9.12 6.54 11.54
CA GLU A 35 -9.16 5.40 12.45
C GLU A 35 -8.71 5.80 13.86
N HIS A 36 -7.66 6.61 13.99
CA HIS A 36 -7.24 7.16 15.30
C HIS A 36 -8.37 7.96 15.96
N GLN A 37 -9.13 8.74 15.18
CA GLN A 37 -10.27 9.49 15.69
C GLN A 37 -11.43 8.58 16.13
N ILE A 38 -11.69 7.51 15.37
CA ILE A 38 -12.72 6.51 15.73
C ILE A 38 -12.35 5.82 17.05
N GLU A 39 -11.10 5.40 17.21
CA GLU A 39 -10.60 4.78 18.44
C GLU A 39 -10.68 5.74 19.64
N LEU A 40 -10.30 7.01 19.43
CA LEU A 40 -10.42 8.06 20.45
C LEU A 40 -11.87 8.22 20.89
N LEU A 41 -12.81 8.41 19.95
CA LEU A 41 -14.24 8.58 20.24
C LEU A 41 -14.84 7.34 20.92
N LYS A 42 -14.44 6.15 20.47
CA LYS A 42 -14.86 4.88 21.07
C LYS A 42 -14.42 4.77 22.53
N SER A 43 -13.21 5.21 22.87
CA SER A 43 -12.69 5.18 24.25
C SER A 43 -13.54 6.01 25.22
N TYR A 44 -14.28 6.99 24.71
CA TYR A 44 -15.19 7.86 25.46
C TYR A 44 -16.67 7.54 25.21
N GLU A 45 -16.98 6.31 24.76
CA GLU A 45 -18.34 5.80 24.56
C GLU A 45 -19.19 6.56 23.52
N ILE A 46 -18.55 7.30 22.60
CA ILE A 46 -19.23 7.92 21.47
C ILE A 46 -19.26 6.90 20.32
N LEU A 47 -20.38 6.18 20.22
CA LEU A 47 -20.49 5.01 19.34
C LEU A 47 -21.09 5.33 17.97
N ASP A 48 -21.89 6.38 17.84
CA ASP A 48 -22.61 6.68 16.60
C ASP A 48 -21.88 7.78 15.81
N LEU A 49 -21.31 7.41 14.68
CA LEU A 49 -20.45 8.25 13.86
C LEU A 49 -21.07 8.52 12.49
N ILE A 50 -20.94 9.76 12.02
CA ILE A 50 -21.33 10.17 10.68
C ILE A 50 -20.09 10.66 9.93
N LEU A 51 -19.67 9.93 8.91
CA LEU A 51 -18.55 10.30 8.06
C LEU A 51 -19.06 11.02 6.81
N ILE A 52 -18.63 12.26 6.61
CA ILE A 52 -18.96 13.05 5.42
C ILE A 52 -17.80 12.93 4.43
N LEU A 53 -18.02 12.14 3.37
CA LEU A 53 -17.01 11.78 2.37
C LEU A 53 -17.20 12.61 1.09
N ARG A 54 -16.08 12.92 0.43
CA ARG A 54 -16.05 13.73 -0.80
C ARG A 54 -15.29 13.04 -1.91
N ASP A 55 -13.97 12.97 -1.75
CA ASP A 55 -13.08 12.34 -2.71
C ASP A 55 -12.98 10.83 -2.48
N ARG A 56 -12.95 10.06 -3.58
CA ARG A 56 -12.88 8.58 -3.62
C ARG A 56 -13.65 7.88 -2.48
N PRO A 57 -14.95 8.18 -2.27
CA PRO A 57 -15.67 7.75 -1.07
C PRO A 57 -15.76 6.23 -0.93
N PHE A 58 -15.75 5.50 -2.05
CA PHE A 58 -15.81 4.04 -2.05
C PHE A 58 -14.65 3.38 -1.31
N GLU A 59 -13.44 3.95 -1.36
CA GLU A 59 -12.28 3.39 -0.66
C GLU A 59 -12.46 3.49 0.86
N SER A 60 -12.95 4.65 1.33
CA SER A 60 -13.26 4.87 2.75
C SER A 60 -14.45 4.04 3.22
N GLU A 61 -15.51 3.92 2.41
CA GLU A 61 -16.63 3.02 2.71
C GLU A 61 -16.19 1.56 2.81
N LYS A 62 -15.33 1.12 1.88
CA LYS A 62 -14.75 -0.24 1.91
C LYS A 62 -13.84 -0.45 3.11
N TYR A 63 -13.09 0.56 3.53
CA TYR A 63 -12.18 0.44 4.66
C TYR A 63 -12.92 0.43 6.00
N PHE A 64 -13.79 1.41 6.24
CA PHE A 64 -14.47 1.60 7.53
C PHE A 64 -15.75 0.77 7.67
N GLU A 65 -16.36 0.34 6.57
CA GLU A 65 -17.59 -0.45 6.53
C GLU A 65 -18.68 0.13 7.45
N LYS A 66 -19.25 -0.67 8.35
CA LYS A 66 -20.24 -0.17 9.33
C LYS A 66 -19.62 0.22 10.68
N GLY A 67 -18.29 0.17 10.80
CA GLY A 67 -17.59 0.44 12.06
C GLY A 67 -17.54 -0.73 13.05
N GLU A 68 -18.10 -1.89 12.67
CA GLU A 68 -18.21 -3.07 13.54
C GLU A 68 -16.84 -3.52 14.09
N ARG A 69 -15.76 -3.37 13.32
CA ARG A 69 -14.38 -3.71 13.73
C ARG A 69 -13.91 -2.98 14.99
N TRP A 70 -14.38 -1.74 15.20
CA TRP A 70 -14.05 -0.92 16.38
C TRP A 70 -15.21 -0.89 17.40
N GLY A 71 -16.31 -1.61 17.14
CA GLY A 71 -17.50 -1.59 17.99
C GLY A 71 -18.22 -0.24 18.01
N VAL A 72 -18.21 0.48 16.88
CA VAL A 72 -18.96 1.72 16.63
C VAL A 72 -19.93 1.52 15.48
N ASN A 73 -20.92 2.41 15.35
CA ASN A 73 -21.84 2.45 14.23
C ASN A 73 -21.46 3.61 13.31
N ILE A 74 -21.03 3.30 12.09
CA ILE A 74 -20.67 4.30 11.08
C ILE A 74 -21.78 4.43 10.06
N SER A 75 -22.17 5.68 9.79
CA SER A 75 -23.04 6.02 8.66
C SER A 75 -22.40 7.10 7.79
N TYR A 76 -22.76 7.14 6.52
CA TYR A 76 -22.10 8.00 5.54
C TYR A 76 -23.00 9.13 5.04
N SER A 77 -22.37 10.22 4.61
CA SER A 77 -22.98 11.31 3.82
C SER A 77 -22.04 11.68 2.69
N LEU A 78 -22.43 11.43 1.44
CA LEU A 78 -21.59 11.66 0.27
C LEU A 78 -21.81 13.04 -0.34
N GLU A 79 -20.75 13.83 -0.47
CA GLU A 79 -20.77 15.18 -1.03
C GLU A 79 -19.89 15.29 -2.26
N LYS A 80 -20.40 15.89 -3.35
CA LYS A 80 -19.60 16.09 -4.57
C LYS A 80 -18.75 17.36 -4.55
N GLU A 81 -19.17 18.38 -3.81
CA GLU A 81 -18.56 19.71 -3.83
C GLU A 81 -18.41 20.23 -2.41
N ASN A 82 -17.28 20.90 -2.11
CA ASN A 82 -17.10 21.58 -0.85
C ASN A 82 -17.91 22.89 -0.82
N LYS A 83 -19.09 22.86 -0.21
CA LYS A 83 -19.96 24.03 -0.01
C LYS A 83 -19.80 24.65 1.38
N GLY A 84 -18.78 24.25 2.14
CA GLY A 84 -18.48 24.71 3.49
C GLY A 84 -19.15 23.87 4.59
N ILE A 85 -18.70 24.09 5.84
CA ILE A 85 -19.08 23.30 7.03
C ILE A 85 -20.60 23.29 7.23
N THR A 86 -21.23 24.47 7.20
CA THR A 86 -22.66 24.63 7.50
C THR A 86 -23.57 23.93 6.50
N SER A 87 -23.20 23.95 5.21
CA SER A 87 -23.92 23.22 4.17
C SER A 87 -23.86 21.71 4.40
N SER A 88 -22.71 21.24 4.87
CA SER A 88 -22.44 19.81 5.12
C SER A 88 -23.25 19.33 6.33
N LEU A 89 -23.23 20.12 7.41
CA LEU A 89 -24.02 19.84 8.61
C LEU A 89 -25.53 19.98 8.39
N PHE A 90 -25.99 20.96 7.61
CA PHE A 90 -27.40 21.11 7.27
C PHE A 90 -27.96 19.85 6.60
N ARG A 91 -27.17 19.23 5.73
CA ARG A 91 -27.57 18.00 5.02
C ARG A 91 -27.80 16.82 5.95
N LEU A 92 -27.13 16.81 7.11
CA LEU A 92 -27.36 15.78 8.13
C LEU A 92 -28.73 15.94 8.77
N GLY A 93 -29.26 17.16 8.89
CA GLY A 93 -30.63 17.45 9.30
C GLY A 93 -31.04 16.68 10.56
N ASN A 94 -32.12 15.89 10.46
CA ASN A 94 -32.67 15.10 11.57
C ASN A 94 -31.82 13.87 11.96
N ARG A 95 -30.69 13.59 11.28
CA ARG A 95 -29.79 12.49 11.64
C ARG A 95 -28.98 12.80 12.91
N LEU A 96 -28.85 14.06 13.30
CA LEU A 96 -28.10 14.50 14.49
C LEU A 96 -28.98 14.52 15.74
N ASP A 97 -28.36 14.23 16.89
CA ASP A 97 -28.96 14.32 18.23
C ASP A 97 -28.98 15.78 18.72
N ASP A 98 -29.44 16.02 19.95
CA ASP A 98 -29.53 17.36 20.55
C ASP A 98 -28.17 18.08 20.65
N THR A 99 -27.10 17.38 21.00
CA THR A 99 -25.72 17.89 20.93
C THR A 99 -24.88 16.87 20.18
N PHE A 100 -23.98 17.34 19.31
CA PHE A 100 -23.03 16.51 18.59
C PHE A 100 -21.62 17.10 18.64
N ILE A 101 -20.62 16.23 18.49
CA ILE A 101 -19.22 16.62 18.33
C ILE A 101 -18.86 16.64 16.85
N PHE A 102 -18.13 17.66 16.43
CA PHE A 102 -17.58 17.79 15.09
C PHE A 102 -16.06 17.66 15.15
N LEU A 103 -15.52 16.85 14.25
CA LEU A 103 -14.09 16.67 14.02
C LEU A 103 -13.81 16.77 12.52
N SER A 104 -12.59 17.20 12.22
CA SER A 104 -12.10 17.35 10.85
C SER A 104 -11.16 16.20 10.55
N ALA A 105 -11.28 15.59 9.37
CA ALA A 105 -10.58 14.34 9.06
C ALA A 105 -9.05 14.51 9.04
N ASN A 106 -8.54 15.71 8.77
CA ASN A 106 -7.12 16.04 8.77
C ASN A 106 -6.53 16.40 10.15
N VAL A 107 -7.23 16.14 11.26
CA VAL A 107 -6.74 16.43 12.61
C VAL A 107 -6.21 15.18 13.30
N VAL A 108 -5.01 15.29 13.89
CA VAL A 108 -4.45 14.29 14.81
C VAL A 108 -4.44 14.87 16.23
N THR A 109 -5.03 14.15 17.17
CA THR A 109 -5.11 14.59 18.56
C THR A 109 -5.41 13.44 19.53
N ASN A 110 -5.08 13.66 20.80
CA ASN A 110 -5.32 12.76 21.93
C ASN A 110 -6.10 13.45 23.08
N PHE A 111 -6.74 14.59 22.82
CA PHE A 111 -7.39 15.37 23.87
C PHE A 111 -8.48 14.58 24.60
N ASN A 112 -8.70 14.93 25.87
CA ASN A 112 -9.75 14.30 26.67
C ASN A 112 -11.14 14.77 26.24
N VAL A 113 -11.83 13.92 25.47
CA VAL A 113 -13.19 14.22 24.97
C VAL A 113 -14.20 14.36 26.11
N SER A 114 -14.03 13.64 27.22
CA SER A 114 -14.91 13.77 28.38
C SER A 114 -14.82 15.15 29.01
N ASP A 115 -13.62 15.68 29.18
CA ASP A 115 -13.40 17.02 29.73
C ASP A 115 -13.99 18.09 28.81
N PHE A 116 -13.83 17.91 27.49
CA PHE A 116 -14.42 18.81 26.49
C PHE A 116 -15.96 18.84 26.57
N VAL A 117 -16.59 17.67 26.68
CA VAL A 117 -18.05 17.54 26.83
C VAL A 117 -18.53 18.09 28.18
N GLN A 118 -17.77 17.90 29.26
CA GLN A 118 -18.11 18.44 30.58
C GLN A 118 -18.08 19.96 30.59
N GLU A 119 -17.09 20.60 29.97
CA GLU A 119 -17.03 22.06 29.87
C GLU A 119 -18.20 22.62 29.05
N HIS A 120 -18.57 21.95 27.95
CA HIS A 120 -19.75 22.33 27.16
C HIS A 120 -21.04 22.28 28.01
N LYS A 121 -21.22 21.23 28.81
CA LYS A 121 -22.38 21.10 29.71
C LYS A 121 -22.37 22.15 30.82
N LYS A 122 -21.21 22.42 31.42
CA LYS A 122 -21.05 23.40 32.51
C LYS A 122 -21.29 24.83 32.06
N SER A 123 -20.83 25.16 30.85
CA SER A 123 -21.00 26.50 30.27
C SER A 123 -22.41 26.71 29.69
N GLU A 124 -23.26 25.67 29.63
CA GLU A 124 -24.58 25.68 29.00
C GLU A 124 -24.56 26.35 27.62
N SER A 125 -23.45 26.18 26.89
CA SER A 125 -23.23 26.89 25.64
C SER A 125 -23.88 26.15 24.47
N ASP A 126 -24.34 26.89 23.49
CA ASP A 126 -24.88 26.33 22.25
C ASP A 126 -23.76 25.92 21.28
N LEU A 127 -22.57 26.53 21.42
CA LEU A 127 -21.35 26.15 20.74
C LEU A 127 -20.17 26.20 21.71
N THR A 128 -19.35 25.14 21.75
CA THR A 128 -18.05 25.15 22.42
C THR A 128 -16.98 24.67 21.45
N TYR A 129 -15.94 25.48 21.22
CA TYR A 129 -14.85 25.12 20.30
C TYR A 129 -13.51 24.96 21.04
N PHE A 130 -12.67 24.07 20.55
CA PHE A 130 -11.33 23.84 21.08
C PHE A 130 -10.37 24.94 20.62
N VAL A 131 -9.47 25.35 21.51
CA VAL A 131 -8.35 26.27 21.22
C VAL A 131 -7.09 25.70 21.86
N SER A 132 -6.07 25.43 21.04
CA SER A 132 -4.76 24.95 21.51
C SER A 132 -3.97 26.11 22.15
N SER A 133 -3.39 25.89 23.33
CA SER A 133 -2.58 26.90 24.04
C SER A 133 -1.21 27.18 23.43
N PHE A 134 -0.73 26.32 22.50
CA PHE A 134 0.58 26.48 21.87
C PHE A 134 0.60 27.47 20.70
N GLU A 135 -0.55 27.96 20.24
CA GLU A 135 -0.62 29.16 19.41
C GLU A 135 -0.42 30.36 20.35
N ASN A 136 0.86 30.70 20.55
CA ASN A 136 1.31 31.72 21.49
C ASN A 136 0.67 33.09 21.21
N SER A 137 -0.17 33.57 22.12
CA SER A 137 0.20 34.65 23.06
C SER A 137 -1.01 35.07 23.89
N LEU A 138 -0.77 35.85 24.94
CA LEU A 138 -1.80 36.51 25.73
C LEU A 138 -2.71 37.35 24.82
N VAL A 139 -3.83 36.80 24.37
CA VAL A 139 -4.76 37.58 23.55
C VAL A 139 -6.20 37.44 24.03
N ASP A 140 -6.75 38.61 24.34
CA ASP A 140 -8.15 38.86 24.62
C ASP A 140 -9.03 38.19 23.56
N VAL A 141 -10.22 37.79 23.98
CA VAL A 141 -11.30 37.16 23.20
C VAL A 141 -11.78 38.01 22.00
N GLN A 142 -11.10 39.10 21.67
CA GLN A 142 -11.40 40.04 20.59
C GLN A 142 -10.40 40.02 19.41
N SER A 143 -9.30 39.27 19.44
CA SER A 143 -8.43 39.16 18.26
C SER A 143 -8.96 38.11 17.29
N ASP A 144 -9.60 38.62 16.26
CA ASP A 144 -10.28 37.93 15.18
C ASP A 144 -9.41 36.94 14.35
N ASP A 145 -8.07 36.94 14.47
CA ASP A 145 -7.18 36.40 13.43
C ASP A 145 -6.64 34.97 13.65
N GLU A 146 -6.88 34.31 14.79
CA GLU A 146 -6.26 33.01 15.12
C GLU A 146 -7.21 31.80 15.09
N ILE A 147 -8.51 31.98 14.82
CA ILE A 147 -9.44 30.83 14.72
C ILE A 147 -9.22 30.15 13.37
N LYS A 148 -8.45 29.05 13.38
CA LYS A 148 -8.38 28.17 12.21
C LYS A 148 -9.74 27.56 11.94
N ASP A 149 -10.10 27.54 10.66
CA ASP A 149 -11.26 26.78 10.22
C ASP A 149 -11.03 25.31 10.57
N PHE A 150 -12.11 24.60 10.93
CA PHE A 150 -12.10 23.15 11.15
C PHE A 150 -11.51 22.67 12.48
N TYR A 151 -11.36 23.53 13.49
CA TYR A 151 -11.16 23.06 14.86
C TYR A 151 -12.32 22.20 15.39
N PRO A 152 -12.04 21.23 16.28
CA PRO A 152 -13.08 20.48 16.97
C PRO A 152 -14.06 21.39 17.70
N PHE A 153 -15.35 21.11 17.55
CA PHE A 153 -16.39 21.82 18.29
C PHE A 153 -17.55 20.92 18.69
N LEU A 154 -18.24 21.32 19.75
CA LEU A 154 -19.53 20.81 20.19
C LEU A 154 -20.60 21.83 19.82
N MET A 155 -21.70 21.38 19.25
CA MET A 155 -22.80 22.26 18.84
C MET A 155 -24.16 21.66 19.20
N SER A 156 -25.07 22.51 19.67
CA SER A 156 -26.46 22.15 19.89
C SER A 156 -27.25 22.14 18.58
N LYS A 157 -28.26 21.28 18.49
CA LYS A 157 -29.17 21.20 17.33
C LYS A 157 -29.88 22.53 17.07
N LYS A 158 -30.22 23.26 18.13
CA LYS A 158 -30.82 24.60 18.05
C LYS A 158 -29.89 25.60 17.36
N ALA A 159 -28.61 25.63 17.71
CA ALA A 159 -27.63 26.47 17.02
C ALA A 159 -27.48 26.07 15.54
N LEU A 160 -27.41 24.76 15.26
CA LEU A 160 -27.32 24.25 13.88
C LEU A 160 -28.52 24.69 13.02
N GLU A 161 -29.74 24.65 13.55
CA GLU A 161 -30.95 25.07 12.82
C GLU A 161 -30.94 26.55 12.40
N VAL A 162 -30.34 27.42 13.21
CA VAL A 162 -30.22 28.85 12.85
C VAL A 162 -29.06 29.08 11.88
N VAL A 163 -27.91 28.48 12.16
CA VAL A 163 -26.71 28.59 11.31
C VAL A 163 -26.98 28.05 9.90
N SER A 164 -27.71 26.94 9.79
CA SER A 164 -27.99 26.30 8.51
C SER A 164 -28.91 27.09 7.58
N LYS A 165 -29.69 28.04 8.09
CA LYS A 165 -30.50 28.95 7.27
C LYS A 165 -29.64 29.92 6.46
N ASN A 166 -28.41 30.15 6.88
CA ASN A 166 -27.50 31.09 6.25
C ASN A 166 -26.32 30.37 5.59
N ARG A 167 -26.44 30.14 4.26
CA ARG A 167 -25.40 29.46 3.47
C ARG A 167 -24.09 30.24 3.31
N SER A 168 -24.04 31.51 3.70
CA SER A 168 -22.82 32.33 3.63
C SER A 168 -21.81 32.06 4.76
N LEU A 169 -22.25 31.32 5.79
CA LEU A 169 -21.43 30.93 6.94
C LEU A 169 -20.60 29.69 6.58
N ASN A 170 -19.47 29.86 5.90
CA ASN A 170 -18.64 28.72 5.46
C ASN A 170 -17.48 28.38 6.41
N THR A 171 -17.18 29.27 7.36
CA THR A 171 -16.03 29.20 8.29
C THR A 171 -16.50 29.13 9.74
N LEU A 172 -15.70 28.51 10.62
CA LEU A 172 -16.03 28.43 12.05
C LEU A 172 -16.12 29.83 12.67
N LYS A 173 -15.20 30.71 12.28
CA LYS A 173 -15.20 32.13 12.69
C LYS A 173 -16.52 32.83 12.37
N LYS A 174 -17.07 32.65 11.16
CA LYS A 174 -18.36 33.25 10.77
C LYS A 174 -19.52 32.65 11.56
N ILE A 175 -19.48 31.35 11.84
CA ILE A 175 -20.49 30.67 12.66
C ILE A 175 -20.51 31.27 14.07
N ILE A 176 -19.35 31.45 14.69
CA ILE A 176 -19.21 32.03 16.03
C ILE A 176 -19.82 33.44 16.08
N HIS A 177 -19.41 34.33 15.17
CA HIS A 177 -19.93 35.70 15.10
C HIS A 177 -21.45 35.71 14.93
N PHE A 178 -21.96 34.93 13.98
CA PHE A 178 -23.39 34.87 13.71
C PHE A 178 -24.19 34.35 14.91
N LEU A 179 -23.68 33.37 15.66
CA LEU A 179 -24.33 32.86 16.86
C LEU A 179 -24.37 33.92 17.97
N LEU A 180 -23.26 34.64 18.20
CA LEU A 180 -23.19 35.73 19.18
C LEU A 180 -24.18 36.86 18.83
N GLU A 181 -24.26 37.26 17.56
CA GLU A 181 -25.22 38.28 17.08
C GLU A 181 -26.69 37.86 17.29
N ASN A 182 -26.98 36.55 17.27
CA ASN A 182 -28.32 36.00 17.46
C ASN A 182 -28.61 35.59 18.93
N ASN A 183 -27.83 36.07 19.90
CA ASN A 183 -27.97 35.79 21.34
C ASN A 183 -27.83 34.30 21.73
N PHE A 184 -27.03 33.53 20.98
CA PHE A 184 -26.63 32.18 21.37
C PHE A 184 -25.40 32.23 22.29
N LYS A 185 -25.29 31.28 23.21
CA LYS A 185 -24.14 31.19 24.11
C LYS A 185 -22.99 30.47 23.40
N VAL A 186 -21.83 31.11 23.32
CA VAL A 186 -20.61 30.49 22.75
C VAL A 186 -19.51 30.49 23.81
N SER A 187 -18.86 29.35 24.00
CA SER A 187 -17.70 29.20 24.89
C SER A 187 -16.49 28.63 24.15
N SER A 188 -15.30 28.83 24.73
CA SER A 188 -14.05 28.23 24.23
C SER A 188 -13.47 27.32 25.30
N TRP A 189 -12.94 26.17 24.88
CA TRP A 189 -12.21 25.25 25.74
C TRP A 189 -10.72 25.34 25.43
N ARG A 190 -9.99 26.06 26.30
CA ARG A 190 -8.55 26.31 26.18
C ARG A 190 -7.79 25.30 27.03
N LYS A 191 -7.06 24.40 26.39
CA LYS A 191 -6.26 23.37 27.07
C LYS A 191 -4.96 23.08 26.32
N ASP A 192 -3.97 22.68 27.10
CA ASP A 192 -2.65 22.26 26.63
C ASP A 192 -2.69 20.78 26.25
N GLU A 193 -3.24 20.51 25.07
CA GLU A 193 -3.42 19.17 24.51
C GLU A 193 -2.66 19.06 23.20
N ASP A 194 -2.19 17.86 22.87
CA ASP A 194 -1.48 17.63 21.62
C ASP A 194 -2.46 17.66 20.46
N PHE A 195 -2.20 18.59 19.55
CA PHE A 195 -3.06 18.87 18.42
C PHE A 195 -2.20 19.22 17.21
N THR A 196 -2.41 18.51 16.10
CA THR A 196 -1.84 18.88 14.81
C THR A 196 -2.95 18.87 13.77
N HIS A 197 -3.04 19.99 13.06
CA HIS A 197 -3.86 20.14 11.87
C HIS A 197 -2.96 19.86 10.66
N LEU A 198 -3.30 18.82 9.90
CA LEU A 198 -2.50 18.40 8.76
C LEU A 198 -2.81 19.30 7.55
N GLU A 199 -1.87 20.17 7.19
CA GLU A 199 -1.98 21.08 6.04
C GLU A 199 -0.92 20.84 4.97
N SER A 200 0.22 20.26 5.38
CA SER A 200 1.40 20.07 4.55
C SER A 200 2.06 18.71 4.76
N ILE A 201 2.97 18.36 3.85
CA ILE A 201 3.73 17.11 3.93
C ILE A 201 4.74 17.14 5.10
N GLU A 202 5.18 18.35 5.49
CA GLU A 202 6.00 18.56 6.67
C GLU A 202 5.22 18.30 7.96
N ASP A 203 3.95 18.74 8.03
CA ASP A 203 3.07 18.42 9.15
C ASP A 203 2.86 16.90 9.26
N TYR A 204 2.69 16.22 8.12
CA TYR A 204 2.59 14.77 8.06
C TYR A 204 3.83 14.09 8.62
N TRP A 205 5.02 14.50 8.20
CA TRP A 205 6.26 13.95 8.73
C TRP A 205 6.44 14.24 10.21
N LYS A 206 6.17 15.48 10.63
CA LYS A 206 6.33 15.94 12.01
C LYS A 206 5.38 15.22 12.95
N VAL A 207 4.10 15.08 12.61
CA VAL A 207 3.12 14.41 13.50
C VAL A 207 3.49 12.95 13.73
N ASN A 208 3.93 12.25 12.69
CA ASN A 208 4.41 10.88 12.79
C ASN A 208 5.62 10.76 13.73
N LYS A 209 6.59 11.67 13.59
CA LYS A 209 7.75 11.75 14.48
C LYS A 209 7.36 12.09 15.92
N ASP A 210 6.45 13.04 16.13
CA ASP A 210 5.94 13.45 17.44
C ASP A 210 5.21 12.29 18.15
N ILE A 211 4.47 11.45 17.40
CA ILE A 211 3.87 10.24 17.94
C ILE A 211 4.94 9.25 18.43
N LEU A 212 5.98 9.00 17.64
CA LEU A 212 7.09 8.13 18.05
C LEU A 212 7.92 8.70 19.21
N ASN A 213 7.95 10.02 19.37
CA ASN A 213 8.51 10.70 20.53
C ASN A 213 7.65 10.58 21.81
N GLY A 214 6.45 9.99 21.71
CA GLY A 214 5.55 9.81 22.84
C GLY A 214 4.75 11.06 23.22
N LYS A 215 4.63 12.05 22.32
CA LYS A 215 3.81 13.25 22.52
C LYS A 215 2.33 12.88 22.63
N TYR A 216 1.80 12.22 21.60
CA TYR A 216 0.40 11.78 21.55
C TYR A 216 0.12 10.51 22.38
N LYS A 217 0.16 10.64 23.70
CA LYS A 217 -0.10 9.52 24.62
C LYS A 217 -1.50 8.94 24.40
N GLY A 218 -1.59 7.61 24.44
CA GLY A 218 -2.85 6.88 24.29
C GLY A 218 -3.25 6.56 22.85
N LEU A 219 -2.59 7.13 21.83
CA LEU A 219 -2.81 6.70 20.44
C LEU A 219 -2.27 5.28 20.22
N ILE A 220 -3.09 4.46 19.58
CA ILE A 220 -2.73 3.08 19.26
C ILE A 220 -1.94 3.08 17.95
N ILE A 221 -0.65 2.78 18.05
CA ILE A 221 0.24 2.64 16.90
C ILE A 221 -0.05 1.33 16.16
N SER A 222 -0.27 1.37 14.84
CA SER A 222 -0.34 0.17 14.00
C SER A 222 1.07 -0.31 13.71
N PRO A 223 1.37 -1.63 13.85
CA PRO A 223 0.44 -2.76 13.82
C PRO A 223 -0.11 -3.26 15.17
N GLY A 224 0.05 -2.50 16.27
CA GLY A 224 -0.59 -2.76 17.57
C GLY A 224 0.21 -3.65 18.52
N TYR A 225 1.36 -4.16 18.09
CA TYR A 225 2.24 -4.99 18.90
C TYR A 225 3.63 -4.37 19.01
N GLU A 226 3.97 -3.99 20.24
CA GLU A 226 5.28 -3.49 20.62
C GLU A 226 6.14 -4.67 21.09
N GLU A 227 7.03 -5.15 20.23
CA GLU A 227 7.90 -6.30 20.51
C GLU A 227 8.90 -5.96 21.63
N ARG A 228 9.36 -4.70 21.67
CA ARG A 228 10.22 -4.14 22.72
C ARG A 228 9.93 -2.64 22.82
N GLU A 229 10.21 -2.03 23.98
CA GLU A 229 10.05 -0.58 24.19
C GLU A 229 10.63 0.24 23.02
N GLY A 230 9.79 1.03 22.35
CA GLY A 230 10.11 1.84 21.18
C GLY A 230 10.21 1.09 19.85
N PHE A 231 9.83 -0.20 19.78
CA PHE A 231 9.90 -0.99 18.55
C PHE A 231 8.59 -1.73 18.31
N TRP A 232 7.84 -1.24 17.32
CA TRP A 232 6.58 -1.85 16.87
C TRP A 232 6.84 -2.71 15.64
N LEU A 233 6.37 -3.95 15.67
CA LEU A 233 6.63 -4.93 14.62
C LEU A 233 5.37 -5.66 14.22
N GLY A 234 5.07 -5.63 12.91
CA GLY A 234 3.92 -6.34 12.34
C GLY A 234 4.14 -7.84 12.19
N ALA A 235 3.04 -8.53 11.87
CA ALA A 235 3.07 -9.96 11.63
C ALA A 235 3.73 -10.28 10.26
N ARG A 236 4.27 -11.50 10.15
CA ARG A 236 4.77 -12.11 8.91
C ARG A 236 5.95 -11.38 8.26
N ASN A 237 6.75 -10.70 9.07
CA ASN A 237 7.97 -10.06 8.61
C ASN A 237 9.11 -11.08 8.47
N LYS A 238 9.92 -10.95 7.41
CA LYS A 238 11.18 -11.69 7.26
C LYS A 238 12.32 -10.73 7.56
N ILE A 239 12.96 -10.89 8.72
CA ILE A 239 14.11 -10.08 9.12
C ILE A 239 15.34 -10.99 9.13
N GLU A 240 16.30 -10.71 8.24
CA GLU A 240 17.53 -11.49 8.17
C GLU A 240 18.53 -11.13 9.28
N GLN A 241 19.50 -12.03 9.51
CA GLN A 241 20.51 -11.83 10.54
C GLN A 241 21.43 -10.65 10.17
N GLY A 242 21.69 -9.76 11.13
CA GLY A 242 22.57 -8.60 10.94
C GLY A 242 21.88 -7.28 10.57
N VAL A 243 20.54 -7.28 10.46
CA VAL A 243 19.76 -6.03 10.38
C VAL A 243 19.93 -5.24 11.68
N LYS A 244 20.26 -3.96 11.57
CA LYS A 244 20.40 -3.04 12.71
C LYS A 244 19.13 -2.20 12.84
N ILE A 245 18.55 -2.17 14.03
CA ILE A 245 17.34 -1.37 14.31
C ILE A 245 17.64 -0.47 15.51
N SER A 246 17.64 0.84 15.29
CA SER A 246 17.81 1.88 16.31
C SER A 246 16.45 2.52 16.58
N LYS A 247 15.96 2.46 17.82
CA LYS A 247 14.60 2.82 18.20
C LYS A 247 14.46 4.32 18.53
N PRO A 248 13.29 4.97 18.39
CA PRO A 248 11.99 4.37 18.10
C PRO A 248 11.75 4.07 16.61
N VAL A 249 11.22 2.88 16.29
CA VAL A 249 10.95 2.45 14.90
C VAL A 249 9.65 1.65 14.81
N VAL A 250 8.90 1.88 13.73
CA VAL A 250 7.71 1.09 13.39
C VAL A 250 7.96 0.32 12.12
N VAL A 251 7.68 -0.99 12.14
CA VAL A 251 7.69 -1.85 10.96
C VAL A 251 6.31 -2.48 10.81
N GLY A 252 5.71 -2.28 9.64
CA GLY A 252 4.43 -2.84 9.22
C GLY A 252 4.46 -4.37 9.08
N ARG A 253 3.51 -4.90 8.31
CA ARG A 253 3.30 -6.33 8.09
C ARG A 253 3.89 -6.77 6.77
N ASN A 254 4.25 -8.06 6.67
CA ASN A 254 4.80 -8.68 5.45
C ASN A 254 6.04 -7.98 4.87
N CYS A 255 6.82 -7.30 5.71
CA CYS A 255 8.04 -6.63 5.29
C CYS A 255 9.21 -7.61 5.19
N ILE A 256 10.12 -7.34 4.25
CA ILE A 256 11.37 -8.09 4.09
C ILE A 256 12.53 -7.14 4.37
N LEU A 257 13.31 -7.44 5.40
CA LEU A 257 14.51 -6.70 5.76
C LEU A 257 15.72 -7.60 5.51
N GLU A 258 16.51 -7.27 4.49
CA GLU A 258 17.66 -8.08 4.09
C GLU A 258 18.92 -7.78 4.91
N SER A 259 19.87 -8.72 4.84
CA SER A 259 21.11 -8.71 5.61
C SER A 259 21.85 -7.37 5.56
N ALA A 260 22.32 -6.91 6.72
CA ALA A 260 23.09 -5.67 6.92
C ALA A 260 22.35 -4.35 6.60
N ALA A 261 21.04 -4.36 6.37
CA ALA A 261 20.25 -3.14 6.37
C ALA A 261 20.24 -2.46 7.76
N SER A 262 20.13 -1.13 7.80
CA SER A 262 19.99 -0.37 9.04
C SER A 262 18.77 0.53 9.02
N ILE A 263 17.90 0.40 10.02
CA ILE A 263 16.74 1.25 10.23
C ILE A 263 16.96 2.01 11.53
N ASP A 264 17.13 3.32 11.42
CA ASP A 264 17.41 4.21 12.53
C ASP A 264 16.15 4.91 13.06
N GLU A 265 16.33 5.63 14.16
CA GLU A 265 15.29 6.26 14.95
C GLU A 265 14.33 7.12 14.11
N TYR A 266 13.07 7.15 14.54
CA TYR A 266 11.96 7.88 13.92
C TYR A 266 11.61 7.41 12.51
N SER A 267 12.04 6.20 12.14
CA SER A 267 11.67 5.61 10.86
C SER A 267 10.38 4.80 10.98
N ILE A 268 9.49 4.99 10.02
CA ILE A 268 8.22 4.26 9.90
C ILE A 268 8.24 3.52 8.57
N ILE A 269 8.14 2.20 8.64
CA ILE A 269 8.08 1.32 7.49
C ILE A 269 6.66 0.79 7.37
N GLY A 270 6.00 1.07 6.24
CA GLY A 270 4.65 0.62 5.90
C GLY A 270 4.56 -0.89 5.70
N ASP A 271 3.38 -1.35 5.26
CA ASP A 271 3.13 -2.76 4.98
C ASP A 271 3.71 -3.17 3.63
N ASN A 272 4.09 -4.45 3.51
CA ASN A 272 4.65 -5.08 2.30
C ASN A 272 5.94 -4.42 1.79
N VAL A 273 6.68 -3.69 2.62
CA VAL A 273 7.91 -3.00 2.21
C VAL A 273 9.09 -3.96 2.15
N ILE A 274 9.94 -3.81 1.14
CA ILE A 274 11.19 -4.56 1.00
C ILE A 274 12.36 -3.59 1.14
N ILE A 275 13.28 -3.90 2.04
CA ILE A 275 14.52 -3.15 2.28
C ILE A 275 15.69 -4.08 2.00
N ASP A 276 16.39 -3.82 0.90
CA ASP A 276 17.48 -4.66 0.42
C ASP A 276 18.78 -4.44 1.22
N LYS A 277 19.79 -5.29 0.95
CA LYS A 277 21.05 -5.38 1.68
C LYS A 277 21.75 -4.04 1.74
N PHE A 278 22.31 -3.73 2.91
CA PHE A 278 23.07 -2.50 3.16
C PHE A 278 22.30 -1.19 2.95
N ALA A 279 20.99 -1.23 2.72
CA ALA A 279 20.18 -0.02 2.72
C ALA A 279 20.14 0.62 4.11
N LYS A 280 20.08 1.95 4.15
CA LYS A 280 20.03 2.73 5.39
C LYS A 280 18.83 3.64 5.38
N ILE A 281 18.03 3.60 6.44
CA ILE A 281 16.83 4.41 6.58
C ILE A 281 16.91 5.13 7.90
N LYS A 282 16.76 6.46 7.89
CA LYS A 282 16.86 7.27 9.11
C LYS A 282 15.83 8.39 9.09
N ASN A 283 15.07 8.52 10.18
CA ASN A 283 14.10 9.61 10.38
C ASN A 283 13.21 9.82 9.14
N SER A 284 12.77 8.71 8.55
CA SER A 284 12.12 8.66 7.23
C SER A 284 10.89 7.76 7.26
N ILE A 285 9.90 8.09 6.43
CA ILE A 285 8.64 7.35 6.34
C ILE A 285 8.62 6.64 4.99
N ILE A 286 8.68 5.31 5.01
CA ILE A 286 8.55 4.48 3.81
C ILE A 286 7.11 3.98 3.76
N LEU A 287 6.32 4.47 2.82
CA LEU A 287 4.93 4.08 2.66
C LEU A 287 4.81 2.65 2.14
N SER A 288 3.65 2.05 2.39
CA SER A 288 3.36 0.67 2.01
C SER A 288 3.62 0.41 0.53
N ASP A 289 3.93 -0.84 0.21
CA ASP A 289 4.17 -1.30 -1.16
C ASP A 289 5.35 -0.61 -1.87
N SER A 290 6.34 -0.15 -1.09
CA SER A 290 7.59 0.43 -1.58
C SER A 290 8.80 -0.51 -1.44
N TYR A 291 9.73 -0.43 -2.38
CA TYR A 291 11.00 -1.14 -2.40
C TYR A 291 12.17 -0.15 -2.26
N ILE A 292 13.09 -0.45 -1.35
CA ILE A 292 14.35 0.29 -1.15
C ILE A 292 15.51 -0.60 -1.58
N GLY A 293 16.24 -0.15 -2.59
CA GLY A 293 17.34 -0.86 -3.21
C GLY A 293 18.60 -0.97 -2.36
N PRO A 294 19.53 -1.85 -2.77
CA PRO A 294 20.73 -2.13 -1.99
C PRO A 294 21.64 -0.91 -1.97
N HIS A 295 22.33 -0.69 -0.86
CA HIS A 295 23.21 0.47 -0.63
C HIS A 295 22.53 1.86 -0.73
N THR A 296 21.20 1.91 -0.76
CA THR A 296 20.46 3.17 -0.81
C THR A 296 20.35 3.76 0.59
N SER A 297 20.68 5.05 0.75
CA SER A 297 20.52 5.79 2.00
C SER A 297 19.34 6.76 1.88
N VAL A 298 18.33 6.59 2.71
CA VAL A 298 17.14 7.43 2.79
C VAL A 298 17.13 8.12 4.14
N GLU A 299 17.31 9.44 4.14
CA GLU A 299 17.36 10.25 5.36
C GLU A 299 16.38 11.42 5.27
N ASN A 300 15.68 11.74 6.36
CA ASN A 300 14.72 12.84 6.46
C ASN A 300 13.77 12.93 5.26
N SER A 301 13.25 11.78 4.80
CA SER A 301 12.48 11.70 3.57
C SER A 301 11.22 10.86 3.73
N ILE A 302 10.23 11.11 2.88
CA ILE A 302 9.05 10.28 2.71
C ILE A 302 9.16 9.60 1.35
N VAL A 303 9.04 8.28 1.31
CA VAL A 303 9.17 7.49 0.10
C VAL A 303 7.86 6.77 -0.18
N TYR A 304 7.40 6.87 -1.43
CA TYR A 304 6.32 6.05 -1.94
C TYR A 304 6.66 5.57 -3.35
N LYS A 305 6.86 4.26 -3.49
CA LYS A 305 7.31 3.62 -4.72
C LYS A 305 8.55 4.34 -5.27
N ASN A 306 8.47 4.90 -6.47
CA ASN A 306 9.54 5.61 -7.15
C ASN A 306 9.69 7.09 -6.74
N ASN A 307 8.80 7.62 -5.88
CA ASN A 307 8.85 9.00 -5.44
C ASN A 307 9.51 9.11 -4.07
N LEU A 308 10.44 10.05 -3.95
CA LEU A 308 11.08 10.43 -2.69
C LEU A 308 10.89 11.93 -2.49
N PHE A 309 10.21 12.30 -1.41
CA PHE A 309 10.10 13.68 -0.96
C PHE A 309 11.08 13.91 0.20
N ASN A 310 12.04 14.81 0.03
CA ASN A 310 12.99 15.14 1.07
C ASN A 310 12.52 16.36 1.88
N ILE A 311 12.46 16.21 3.22
CA ILE A 311 11.89 17.20 4.13
C ILE A 311 12.76 18.46 4.24
N ASP A 312 14.08 18.29 4.26
CA ASP A 312 15.02 19.41 4.46
C ASP A 312 15.08 20.32 3.21
N SER A 313 15.15 19.71 2.04
CA SER A 313 15.22 20.43 0.76
C SER A 313 13.86 20.83 0.21
N LYS A 314 12.77 20.20 0.69
CA LYS A 314 11.40 20.36 0.18
C LYS A 314 11.27 20.03 -1.31
N VAL A 315 12.09 19.08 -1.78
CA VAL A 315 12.11 18.64 -3.17
C VAL A 315 11.52 17.24 -3.28
N ASN A 316 10.61 17.07 -4.25
CA ASN A 316 10.19 15.77 -4.71
C ASN A 316 11.10 15.28 -5.85
N ILE A 317 11.61 14.06 -5.70
CA ILE A 317 12.49 13.39 -6.65
C ILE A 317 11.80 12.12 -7.14
N TYR A 318 11.62 12.00 -8.45
CA TYR A 318 11.23 10.74 -9.07
C TYR A 318 12.49 9.95 -9.46
N VAL A 319 12.61 8.73 -8.94
CA VAL A 319 13.70 7.81 -9.24
C VAL A 319 13.20 6.79 -10.25
N GLY A 320 13.61 6.95 -11.51
CA GLY A 320 13.17 6.07 -12.60
C GLY A 320 13.76 4.66 -12.54
N GLU A 321 14.88 4.48 -11.82
CA GLU A 321 15.55 3.20 -11.67
C GLU A 321 14.90 2.38 -10.54
N GLU A 322 14.09 1.38 -10.91
CA GLU A 322 13.37 0.52 -9.97
C GLU A 322 14.29 -0.24 -8.99
N PHE A 323 15.57 -0.42 -9.35
CA PHE A 323 16.55 -1.07 -8.46
C PHE A 323 17.01 -0.18 -7.29
N ILE A 324 16.75 1.14 -7.34
CA ILE A 324 17.08 2.09 -6.27
C ILE A 324 15.85 2.35 -5.40
N LEU A 325 14.75 2.78 -6.02
CA LEU A 325 13.44 2.95 -5.40
C LEU A 325 12.39 2.44 -6.37
N GLY A 326 11.46 1.62 -5.88
CA GLY A 326 10.45 1.01 -6.74
C GLY A 326 9.22 0.56 -5.97
N SER A 327 8.31 -0.10 -6.67
CA SER A 327 7.17 -0.77 -6.05
C SER A 327 7.61 -2.11 -5.47
N SER A 328 7.25 -2.41 -4.22
CA SER A 328 7.38 -3.75 -3.64
C SER A 328 6.13 -4.60 -3.78
N GLU A 329 5.03 -4.03 -4.32
CA GLU A 329 4.20 -4.83 -5.22
C GLU A 329 5.18 -5.40 -6.22
N GLY A 330 5.58 -6.64 -6.00
CA GLY A 330 6.26 -7.35 -7.05
C GLY A 330 5.44 -7.13 -8.31
N GLN A 331 6.10 -7.25 -9.44
CA GLN A 331 5.43 -8.05 -10.44
C GLN A 331 5.21 -9.47 -9.86
N GLU A 332 4.34 -9.61 -8.84
CA GLU A 332 3.22 -10.51 -8.97
C GLU A 332 2.59 -10.18 -10.32
N ILE A 333 3.16 -10.79 -11.35
CA ILE A 333 2.32 -11.32 -12.40
C ILE A 333 1.39 -12.27 -11.65
N SER A 334 0.30 -11.73 -11.09
CA SER A 334 -0.64 -12.49 -10.27
C SER A 334 -1.38 -13.45 -11.21
N ASN A 335 -0.74 -14.60 -11.36
CA ASN A 335 -1.15 -16.00 -11.30
C ASN A 335 -2.59 -16.45 -11.62
N LYS A 336 -3.58 -15.59 -11.89
CA LYS A 336 -4.88 -16.05 -12.41
C LYS A 336 -5.23 -15.47 -13.77
N GLY A 337 -5.22 -14.15 -13.95
CA GLY A 337 -5.57 -13.54 -15.24
C GLY A 337 -4.56 -13.89 -16.33
N ASN A 338 -3.28 -13.76 -16.03
CA ASN A 338 -2.20 -14.08 -16.97
C ASN A 338 -2.01 -15.59 -17.16
N ARG A 339 -2.21 -16.41 -16.11
CA ARG A 339 -2.26 -17.88 -16.29
C ARG A 339 -3.43 -18.27 -17.18
N PHE A 340 -4.62 -17.70 -16.98
CA PHE A 340 -5.78 -17.96 -17.82
C PHE A 340 -5.51 -17.61 -19.29
N MET A 341 -4.91 -16.43 -19.55
CA MET A 341 -4.49 -16.05 -20.90
C MET A 341 -3.44 -17.00 -21.48
N ASN A 342 -2.43 -17.40 -20.70
CA ASN A 342 -1.44 -18.38 -21.15
C ASN A 342 -2.06 -19.74 -21.46
N THR A 343 -2.99 -20.22 -20.63
CA THR A 343 -3.73 -21.45 -20.87
C THR A 343 -4.58 -21.32 -22.13
N LEU A 344 -5.27 -20.19 -22.34
CA LEU A 344 -6.11 -19.96 -23.52
C LEU A 344 -5.27 -19.94 -24.81
N VAL A 345 -4.12 -19.28 -24.80
CA VAL A 345 -3.18 -19.28 -25.94
C VAL A 345 -2.59 -20.68 -26.14
N ALA A 346 -2.20 -21.39 -25.09
CA ALA A 346 -1.67 -22.75 -25.19
C ALA A 346 -2.71 -23.74 -25.75
N VAL A 347 -3.98 -23.63 -25.34
CA VAL A 347 -5.10 -24.40 -25.90
C VAL A 347 -5.28 -24.04 -27.38
N GLY A 348 -5.25 -22.76 -27.74
CA GLY A 348 -5.31 -22.32 -29.14
C GLY A 348 -4.20 -22.92 -29.99
N LEU A 349 -2.96 -22.87 -29.51
CA LEU A 349 -1.82 -23.49 -30.19
C LEU A 349 -1.96 -25.01 -30.29
N LEU A 350 -2.44 -25.67 -29.24
CA LEU A 350 -2.66 -27.12 -29.24
C LEU A 350 -3.72 -27.52 -30.28
N VAL A 351 -4.80 -26.75 -30.43
CA VAL A 351 -5.82 -26.96 -31.47
C VAL A 351 -5.22 -26.80 -32.86
N VAL A 352 -4.48 -25.71 -33.11
CA VAL A 352 -3.83 -25.43 -34.40
C VAL A 352 -2.82 -26.52 -34.76
N PHE A 353 -2.02 -26.98 -33.80
CA PHE A 353 -1.01 -28.02 -34.00
C PHE A 353 -1.54 -29.45 -33.78
N SER A 354 -2.83 -29.65 -33.51
CA SER A 354 -3.40 -30.98 -33.25
C SER A 354 -3.26 -31.97 -34.42
N PRO A 355 -3.40 -31.59 -35.70
CA PRO A 355 -3.17 -32.53 -36.80
C PRO A 355 -1.72 -32.99 -36.87
N LEU A 356 -0.79 -32.09 -36.57
CA LEU A 356 0.64 -32.38 -36.53
C LEU A 356 1.01 -33.28 -35.35
N LEU A 357 0.47 -33.01 -34.16
CA LEU A 357 0.64 -33.87 -32.97
C LEU A 357 0.10 -35.28 -33.21
N LEU A 358 -1.03 -35.42 -33.92
CA LEU A 358 -1.57 -36.72 -34.32
C LEU A 358 -0.60 -37.45 -35.25
N LEU A 359 -0.05 -36.77 -36.26
CA LEU A 359 0.97 -37.34 -37.16
C LEU A 359 2.23 -37.76 -36.40
N MET A 360 2.71 -36.96 -35.44
CA MET A 360 3.84 -37.29 -34.59
C MET A 360 3.56 -38.54 -33.74
N LEU A 361 2.35 -38.66 -33.20
CA LEU A 361 1.91 -39.82 -32.44
C LEU A 361 1.85 -41.08 -33.33
N LEU A 362 1.25 -40.99 -34.52
CA LEU A 362 1.23 -42.08 -35.49
C LEU A 362 2.65 -42.49 -35.91
N PHE A 363 3.53 -41.53 -36.17
CA PHE A 363 4.93 -41.79 -36.50
C PHE A 363 5.68 -42.50 -35.36
N SER A 364 5.37 -42.17 -34.11
CA SER A 364 5.92 -42.85 -32.94
C SER A 364 5.44 -44.29 -32.79
N LEU A 365 4.23 -44.61 -33.25
CA LEU A 365 3.69 -45.97 -33.27
C LEU A 365 4.33 -46.83 -34.37
N ILE A 366 4.71 -46.22 -35.50
CA ILE A 366 5.37 -46.91 -36.62
C ILE A 366 6.85 -47.23 -36.30
N LEU A 367 7.51 -46.41 -35.48
CA LEU A 367 8.91 -46.58 -35.07
C LEU A 367 9.06 -46.81 -33.55
N PRO A 368 8.50 -47.90 -33.00
CA PRO A 368 8.41 -48.10 -31.55
C PRO A 368 9.79 -48.25 -30.89
N PHE A 369 10.80 -48.70 -31.63
CA PHE A 369 12.16 -48.90 -31.12
C PHE A 369 12.91 -47.59 -30.81
N LYS A 370 12.46 -46.43 -31.34
CA LYS A 370 13.18 -45.16 -31.18
C LYS A 370 12.73 -44.29 -30.00
N LYS A 371 11.72 -44.71 -29.20
CA LYS A 371 11.11 -43.94 -28.10
C LYS A 371 11.08 -42.42 -28.41
N LEU A 372 10.33 -42.04 -29.43
CA LEU A 372 10.28 -40.65 -29.90
C LEU A 372 9.58 -39.73 -28.90
N PHE A 373 8.55 -40.22 -28.21
CA PHE A 373 7.98 -39.54 -27.05
C PHE A 373 8.72 -39.97 -25.78
N TYR A 374 9.10 -38.98 -24.98
CA TYR A 374 9.71 -39.21 -23.69
C TYR A 374 9.32 -38.11 -22.71
N THR A 375 9.57 -38.38 -21.44
CA THR A 375 9.27 -37.45 -20.35
C THR A 375 10.55 -37.21 -19.58
N GLU A 376 10.88 -35.95 -19.34
CA GLU A 376 12.02 -35.53 -18.52
C GLU A 376 11.52 -34.91 -17.21
N GLU A 377 12.22 -35.20 -16.12
CA GLU A 377 12.02 -34.45 -14.88
C GLU A 377 12.71 -33.10 -14.98
N ARG A 378 11.92 -32.05 -14.85
CA ARG A 378 12.38 -30.66 -14.89
C ARG A 378 11.96 -29.96 -13.61
N THR A 379 12.64 -28.87 -13.32
CA THR A 379 12.47 -28.09 -12.10
C THR A 379 11.93 -26.71 -12.48
N GLY A 380 10.83 -26.33 -11.85
CA GLY A 380 10.08 -25.10 -12.11
C GLY A 380 10.15 -24.13 -10.94
N ASP A 381 9.08 -23.35 -10.76
CA ASP A 381 9.00 -22.28 -9.76
C ASP A 381 9.37 -22.75 -8.34
N PHE A 382 10.00 -21.85 -7.58
CA PHE A 382 10.33 -22.00 -6.15
C PHE A 382 9.08 -21.77 -5.29
N GLU A 383 8.05 -22.59 -5.50
CA GLU A 383 6.77 -22.48 -4.78
C GLU A 383 6.68 -23.44 -3.57
N VAL A 384 7.53 -24.47 -3.48
CA VAL A 384 7.39 -25.47 -2.42
C VAL A 384 8.21 -25.06 -1.22
N ILE A 385 7.56 -24.72 -0.10
CA ILE A 385 8.27 -24.53 1.17
C ILE A 385 8.63 -25.93 1.69
N ASP A 386 9.92 -26.23 1.82
CA ASP A 386 10.38 -27.48 2.40
C ASP A 386 10.04 -27.54 3.91
N LEU A 387 10.26 -28.71 4.53
CA LEU A 387 10.00 -28.91 5.96
C LEU A 387 10.84 -27.99 6.88
N GLN A 388 11.82 -27.28 6.32
CA GLN A 388 12.74 -26.38 7.00
C GLN A 388 12.41 -24.90 6.73
N GLY A 389 11.36 -24.60 5.96
CA GLY A 389 10.92 -23.25 5.64
C GLY A 389 11.60 -22.62 4.41
N ASN A 390 12.47 -23.35 3.70
CA ASN A 390 13.14 -22.84 2.50
C ASN A 390 12.30 -23.10 1.25
N ARG A 391 12.32 -22.16 0.31
CA ARG A 391 11.68 -22.37 -1.00
C ARG A 391 12.51 -23.39 -1.79
N ALA A 392 11.99 -24.60 -1.92
CA ALA A 392 12.47 -25.65 -2.80
C ALA A 392 11.78 -25.55 -4.18
N PRO A 393 12.52 -25.82 -5.26
CA PRO A 393 11.98 -25.74 -6.61
C PRO A 393 11.06 -26.93 -6.89
N LYS A 394 9.87 -26.65 -7.46
CA LYS A 394 8.87 -27.68 -7.77
C LYS A 394 9.35 -28.55 -8.93
N THR A 395 9.46 -29.86 -8.71
CA THR A 395 9.76 -30.81 -9.79
C THR A 395 8.49 -31.23 -10.52
N PHE A 396 8.55 -31.30 -11.84
CA PHE A 396 7.45 -31.76 -12.68
C PHE A 396 7.98 -32.56 -13.88
N LYS A 397 7.06 -33.26 -14.55
CA LYS A 397 7.36 -34.12 -15.68
C LYS A 397 6.99 -33.41 -16.98
N MET A 398 7.98 -33.05 -17.78
CA MET A 398 7.80 -32.36 -19.06
C MET A 398 7.72 -33.39 -20.19
N ASN A 399 6.67 -33.31 -21.00
CA ASN A 399 6.50 -34.17 -22.17
C ASN A 399 7.24 -33.57 -23.37
N CYS A 400 8.08 -34.37 -24.03
CA CYS A 400 8.91 -33.94 -25.15
C CYS A 400 8.80 -34.94 -26.31
N PHE A 401 9.14 -34.46 -27.52
CA PHE A 401 9.24 -35.30 -28.70
C PHE A 401 10.61 -35.18 -29.35
N LYS A 402 11.29 -36.29 -29.63
CA LYS A 402 12.62 -36.26 -30.22
C LYS A 402 12.54 -35.85 -31.70
N SER A 403 12.96 -34.62 -32.00
CA SER A 403 12.94 -34.03 -33.34
C SER A 403 14.12 -33.08 -33.53
N ASN A 404 14.62 -32.97 -34.76
CA ASN A 404 15.63 -31.96 -35.14
C ASN A 404 15.03 -30.55 -35.23
N PHE A 405 13.70 -30.44 -35.36
CA PHE A 405 13.00 -29.16 -35.34
C PHE A 405 12.63 -28.79 -33.91
N ARG A 406 13.20 -27.68 -33.42
CA ARG A 406 12.99 -27.14 -32.05
C ARG A 406 11.51 -27.01 -31.69
N LEU A 407 10.67 -26.55 -32.61
CA LEU A 407 9.23 -26.38 -32.36
C LEU A 407 8.55 -27.72 -32.06
N PHE A 408 8.80 -28.76 -32.86
CA PHE A 408 8.16 -30.07 -32.70
C PHE A 408 8.58 -30.75 -31.40
N HIS A 409 9.81 -30.48 -30.93
CA HIS A 409 10.28 -31.00 -29.66
C HIS A 409 9.44 -30.56 -28.47
N LYS A 410 8.91 -29.33 -28.55
CA LYS A 410 8.20 -28.62 -27.48
C LYS A 410 6.69 -28.76 -27.50
N LEU A 411 6.08 -29.07 -28.65
CA LEU A 411 4.61 -29.12 -28.77
C LEU A 411 3.93 -30.00 -27.70
N PRO A 412 4.46 -31.17 -27.30
CA PRO A 412 3.84 -31.96 -26.22
C PRO A 412 3.88 -31.25 -24.86
N GLY A 413 4.81 -30.33 -24.67
CA GLY A 413 4.94 -29.48 -23.48
C GLY A 413 3.84 -28.42 -23.33
N LEU A 414 3.03 -28.17 -24.36
CA LEU A 414 1.82 -27.33 -24.23
C LEU A 414 0.84 -27.89 -23.17
N LEU A 415 0.82 -29.22 -22.98
CA LEU A 415 0.04 -29.85 -21.92
C LEU A 415 0.52 -29.44 -20.52
N ASN A 416 1.81 -29.20 -20.34
CA ASN A 416 2.38 -28.72 -19.08
C ASN A 416 2.00 -27.26 -18.82
N VAL A 417 1.89 -26.44 -19.86
CA VAL A 417 1.35 -25.07 -19.74
C VAL A 417 -0.12 -25.10 -19.29
N ILE A 418 -0.93 -25.99 -19.89
CA ILE A 418 -2.35 -26.14 -19.54
C ILE A 418 -2.54 -26.65 -18.10
N LYS A 419 -1.67 -27.57 -17.64
CA LYS A 419 -1.66 -28.05 -16.24
C LYS A 419 -1.18 -27.00 -15.23
N GLY A 420 -0.55 -25.93 -15.69
CA GLY A 420 0.04 -24.91 -14.84
C GLY A 420 1.39 -25.31 -14.23
N ASP A 421 2.11 -26.24 -14.86
CA ASP A 421 3.47 -26.61 -14.45
C ASP A 421 4.51 -25.58 -14.92
N ILE A 422 4.28 -24.94 -16.08
CA ILE A 422 5.15 -23.93 -16.70
C ILE A 422 4.34 -22.84 -17.40
N TRP A 423 5.02 -21.74 -17.74
CA TRP A 423 4.46 -20.65 -18.53
C TRP A 423 4.68 -20.87 -20.03
N LEU A 424 3.95 -20.13 -20.87
CA LEU A 424 4.15 -20.22 -22.32
C LEU A 424 5.52 -19.64 -22.73
N VAL A 425 5.91 -18.49 -22.16
CA VAL A 425 7.20 -17.84 -22.38
C VAL A 425 7.89 -17.62 -21.02
N GLY A 426 9.17 -17.97 -20.93
CA GLY A 426 9.91 -17.97 -19.66
C GLY A 426 11.34 -18.48 -19.81
N ASN A 427 12.02 -18.67 -18.68
CA ASN A 427 13.38 -19.23 -18.65
C ASN A 427 13.35 -20.77 -18.73
N THR A 428 14.46 -21.39 -19.16
CA THR A 428 14.47 -22.84 -19.40
C THR A 428 14.26 -23.63 -18.11
N PRO A 429 13.30 -24.56 -18.04
CA PRO A 429 13.19 -25.47 -16.91
C PRO A 429 14.46 -26.33 -16.80
N LEU A 430 15.09 -26.39 -15.62
CA LEU A 430 16.37 -27.09 -15.45
C LEU A 430 16.17 -28.53 -14.98
N SER A 431 17.04 -29.44 -15.43
CA SER A 431 17.21 -30.76 -14.82
C SER A 431 17.87 -30.65 -13.45
N LYS A 432 17.83 -31.74 -12.66
CA LYS A 432 18.49 -31.80 -11.35
C LYS A 432 20.01 -31.58 -11.46
N GLU A 433 20.63 -32.08 -12.52
CA GLU A 433 22.07 -31.95 -12.77
C GLU A 433 22.45 -30.51 -13.13
N GLU A 434 21.68 -29.87 -14.02
CA GLU A 434 21.85 -28.46 -14.39
C GLU A 434 21.63 -27.52 -13.21
N LEU A 435 20.67 -27.82 -12.33
CA LEU A 435 20.42 -27.04 -11.11
C LEU A 435 21.64 -27.04 -10.18
N LEU A 436 22.33 -28.18 -10.05
CA LEU A 436 23.55 -28.32 -9.23
C LEU A 436 24.75 -27.56 -9.81
N GLN A 437 24.74 -27.24 -11.11
CA GLN A 437 25.77 -26.44 -11.76
C GLN A 437 25.62 -24.94 -11.49
N ILE A 438 24.49 -24.50 -10.93
CA ILE A 438 24.28 -23.10 -10.55
C ILE A 438 24.90 -22.88 -9.17
N THR A 439 26.13 -22.38 -9.17
CA THR A 439 26.90 -22.13 -7.94
C THR A 439 27.01 -20.65 -7.60
N GLU A 440 26.97 -19.78 -8.61
CA GLU A 440 27.26 -18.35 -8.44
C GLU A 440 25.98 -17.52 -8.30
N GLU A 441 26.04 -16.44 -7.51
CA GLU A 441 24.87 -15.59 -7.22
C GLU A 441 24.29 -14.93 -8.48
N TRP A 442 25.14 -14.50 -9.42
CA TRP A 442 24.66 -13.88 -10.66
C TRP A 442 23.86 -14.88 -11.52
N GLN A 443 24.15 -16.18 -11.44
CA GLN A 443 23.43 -17.22 -12.18
C GLN A 443 22.02 -17.46 -11.60
N LYS A 444 21.79 -17.12 -10.33
CA LYS A 444 20.49 -17.29 -9.65
C LYS A 444 19.46 -16.25 -10.09
N VAL A 445 19.89 -15.13 -10.67
CA VAL A 445 19.00 -14.06 -11.19
C VAL A 445 17.95 -14.61 -12.17
N ARG A 446 18.28 -15.65 -12.93
CA ARG A 446 17.35 -16.32 -13.86
C ARG A 446 16.06 -16.79 -13.20
N PHE A 447 16.10 -17.09 -11.90
CA PHE A 447 14.95 -17.61 -11.16
C PHE A 447 13.92 -16.52 -10.81
N GLU A 448 14.22 -15.25 -11.06
CA GLU A 448 13.26 -14.15 -10.97
C GLU A 448 12.21 -14.20 -12.10
N ALA A 449 12.50 -14.90 -13.20
CA ALA A 449 11.51 -15.19 -14.24
C ALA A 449 10.97 -16.63 -14.12
N PRO A 450 9.68 -16.84 -14.44
CA PRO A 450 9.08 -18.16 -14.36
C PRO A 450 9.65 -19.11 -15.41
N PRO A 451 9.58 -20.43 -15.19
CA PRO A 451 9.93 -21.44 -16.17
C PRO A 451 8.95 -21.37 -17.36
N GLY A 452 9.48 -21.41 -18.58
CA GLY A 452 8.71 -21.27 -19.81
C GLY A 452 8.85 -22.43 -20.78
N LEU A 453 7.92 -22.53 -21.74
CA LEU A 453 8.05 -23.43 -22.88
C LEU A 453 8.92 -22.83 -24.00
N PHE A 454 8.79 -21.53 -24.25
CA PHE A 454 9.58 -20.76 -25.22
C PHE A 454 10.51 -19.78 -24.50
N HIS A 455 11.75 -19.70 -24.96
CA HIS A 455 12.82 -19.00 -24.23
C HIS A 455 13.39 -17.84 -25.05
N PHE A 456 13.91 -16.82 -24.36
CA PHE A 456 14.50 -15.66 -25.03
C PHE A 456 15.76 -16.00 -25.85
N TRP A 457 16.63 -16.87 -25.32
CA TRP A 457 17.87 -17.25 -26.01
C TRP A 457 17.64 -17.92 -27.38
N GLU A 458 16.46 -18.52 -27.60
CA GLU A 458 16.13 -19.23 -28.83
C GLU A 458 15.89 -18.31 -30.03
N ILE A 459 15.46 -17.08 -29.76
CA ILE A 459 15.15 -16.10 -30.81
C ILE A 459 16.32 -15.17 -31.13
N GLU A 460 17.34 -15.19 -30.29
CA GLU A 460 18.50 -14.30 -30.37
C GLU A 460 19.73 -15.05 -30.88
N SER A 461 19.88 -16.33 -30.53
CA SER A 461 20.97 -17.19 -31.01
C SER A 461 20.52 -18.15 -32.11
N LYS A 462 21.18 -18.08 -33.28
CA LYS A 462 20.96 -19.03 -34.40
C LYS A 462 21.46 -20.43 -34.04
N GLU A 463 22.61 -20.50 -33.38
CA GLU A 463 23.21 -21.72 -32.87
C GLU A 463 22.83 -21.94 -31.39
N GLU A 464 23.11 -23.12 -30.86
CA GLU A 464 22.86 -23.39 -29.44
C GLU A 464 23.94 -22.70 -28.59
N PRO A 465 23.57 -21.73 -27.73
CA PRO A 465 24.54 -20.98 -26.94
C PRO A 465 25.22 -21.89 -25.91
N THR A 466 26.42 -21.50 -25.48
CA THR A 466 27.09 -22.14 -24.35
C THR A 466 26.25 -22.01 -23.07
N TRP A 467 26.54 -22.82 -22.06
CA TRP A 467 25.83 -22.80 -20.78
C TRP A 467 25.85 -21.41 -20.13
N GLU A 468 27.00 -20.75 -20.10
CA GLU A 468 27.15 -19.40 -19.53
C GLU A 468 26.37 -18.35 -20.32
N GLU A 469 26.49 -18.37 -21.66
CA GLU A 469 25.73 -17.45 -22.53
C GLU A 469 24.23 -17.62 -22.35
N LYS A 470 23.76 -18.87 -22.22
CA LYS A 470 22.35 -19.17 -21.96
C LYS A 470 21.90 -18.55 -20.63
N ILE A 471 22.66 -18.70 -19.56
CA ILE A 471 22.34 -18.08 -18.26
C ILE A 471 22.33 -16.54 -18.37
N ILE A 472 23.31 -15.94 -19.06
CA ILE A 472 23.37 -14.48 -19.27
C ILE A 472 22.10 -13.98 -19.97
N MET A 473 21.66 -14.68 -21.03
CA MET A 473 20.45 -14.33 -21.77
C MET A 473 19.18 -14.53 -20.95
N GLU A 474 19.14 -15.56 -20.11
CA GLU A 474 18.02 -15.83 -19.19
C GLU A 474 17.95 -14.82 -18.04
N ASN A 475 19.09 -14.35 -17.54
CA ASN A 475 19.18 -13.24 -16.58
C ASN A 475 18.69 -11.94 -17.20
N PHE A 476 19.11 -11.66 -18.45
CA PHE A 476 18.63 -10.51 -19.21
C PHE A 476 17.10 -10.56 -19.37
N TYR A 477 16.56 -11.71 -19.77
CA TYR A 477 15.12 -11.90 -19.85
C TYR A 477 14.43 -11.70 -18.50
N ALA A 478 15.00 -12.25 -17.42
CA ALA A 478 14.44 -12.11 -16.08
C ALA A 478 14.27 -10.65 -15.66
N LYS A 479 15.26 -9.80 -15.98
CA LYS A 479 15.23 -8.36 -15.67
C LYS A 479 14.42 -7.51 -16.65
N THR A 480 14.26 -7.94 -17.91
CA THR A 480 13.65 -7.10 -18.97
C THR A 480 12.28 -7.58 -19.46
N ARG A 481 11.75 -8.66 -18.86
CA ARG A 481 10.48 -9.28 -19.27
C ARG A 481 9.33 -8.28 -19.29
N ASN A 482 8.57 -8.29 -20.38
CA ASN A 482 7.32 -7.55 -20.51
C ASN A 482 6.44 -8.22 -21.59
N THR A 483 5.17 -7.83 -21.66
CA THR A 483 4.20 -8.44 -22.58
C THR A 483 4.62 -8.36 -24.05
N LYS A 484 5.23 -7.24 -24.46
CA LYS A 484 5.70 -7.04 -25.85
C LYS A 484 6.85 -7.99 -26.18
N LEU A 485 7.81 -8.15 -25.27
CA LEU A 485 8.92 -9.09 -25.43
C LEU A 485 8.41 -10.53 -25.48
N ASN A 486 7.45 -10.90 -24.64
CA ASN A 486 6.87 -12.25 -24.64
C ASN A 486 6.16 -12.57 -25.96
N ILE A 487 5.38 -11.64 -26.50
CA ILE A 487 4.75 -11.79 -27.81
C ILE A 487 5.81 -11.95 -28.91
N LYS A 488 6.89 -11.15 -28.87
CA LYS A 488 8.01 -11.25 -29.82
C LYS A 488 8.67 -12.63 -29.77
N ILE A 489 8.95 -13.15 -28.57
CA ILE A 489 9.54 -14.48 -28.38
C ILE A 489 8.62 -15.56 -28.94
N LEU A 490 7.34 -15.51 -28.60
CA LEU A 490 6.35 -16.49 -29.05
C LEU A 490 6.23 -16.51 -30.59
N MET A 491 6.08 -15.34 -31.22
CA MET A 491 5.92 -15.23 -32.67
C MET A 491 7.15 -15.72 -33.42
N LYS A 492 8.35 -15.32 -32.99
CA LYS A 492 9.60 -15.78 -33.63
C LYS A 492 9.87 -17.27 -33.41
N SER A 493 9.46 -17.83 -32.27
CA SER A 493 9.67 -19.26 -31.97
C SER A 493 8.74 -20.17 -32.78
N ILE A 494 7.52 -19.70 -33.08
CA ILE A 494 6.53 -20.45 -33.86
C ILE A 494 6.73 -20.25 -35.37
N PHE A 495 7.04 -19.02 -35.78
CA PHE A 495 7.27 -18.64 -37.18
C PHE A 495 8.71 -18.13 -37.37
N PRO A 496 9.69 -19.03 -37.46
CA PRO A 496 11.05 -18.67 -37.80
C PRO A 496 11.09 -18.26 -39.28
N PHE A 497 10.93 -16.96 -39.54
CA PHE A 497 11.15 -16.34 -40.86
C PHE A 497 12.61 -15.95 -41.05
#